data_AF-A0A2E9M280-F1
#
_entry.id   AF-A0A2E9M280-F1
#
_cell.length_a   1.000
_cell.length_b   1.000
_cell.length_c   1.000
_cell.angle_alpha   90.00
_cell.angle_beta   90.00
_cell.angle_gamma   90.00
#
_symmetry.space_group_name_H-M   'P 1'
#
loop_
_entity.id
_entity.type
_entity.pdbx_description
1 polymer ?
#
loop_
_entity_poly.entity_id
_entity_poly.type
_entity_poly.pdbx_seq_one_letter_code
_entity_poly.pdbx_strand_id
1 'polypeptide(L)'
;PEVNLPVYVDTDFLDIDNDELANWQDPDDDGDGVLDVDDKWPLDKHRPFPPSVYAVAILSMIFLGLMSMRLINWQKTKLAKFRSKRIRLE
;
A
#
# COMPACT_ATOMS: atom_id res chain seq x y z
N PRO A 1 -16.43 -26.10 -33.97
CA PRO A 1 -15.77 -25.32 -32.89
C PRO A 1 -16.78 -25.14 -31.78
N GLU A 2 -16.50 -25.60 -30.55
CA GLU A 2 -17.37 -25.29 -29.42
C GLU A 2 -17.41 -23.78 -29.21
N VAL A 3 -18.62 -23.25 -29.05
CA VAL A 3 -18.83 -21.83 -28.73
C VAL A 3 -18.45 -21.66 -27.27
N ASN A 4 -17.34 -20.98 -27.01
CA ASN A 4 -16.94 -20.65 -25.64
C ASN A 4 -17.82 -19.47 -25.18
N LEU A 5 -18.91 -19.77 -24.50
CA LEU A 5 -19.76 -18.75 -23.90
C LEU A 5 -19.08 -18.25 -22.62
N PRO A 6 -19.13 -16.93 -22.33
CA PRO A 6 -18.72 -16.42 -21.03
C PRO A 6 -19.60 -17.08 -19.96
N VAL A 7 -18.95 -17.68 -18.97
CA VAL A 7 -19.62 -18.23 -17.79
C VAL A 7 -19.76 -17.09 -16.81
N TYR A 8 -20.98 -16.56 -16.70
CA TYR A 8 -21.32 -15.60 -15.64
C TYR A 8 -21.59 -16.35 -14.34
N VAL A 9 -21.13 -15.78 -13.22
CA VAL A 9 -21.42 -16.26 -11.87
C VAL A 9 -22.42 -15.34 -11.17
N ASP A 10 -23.06 -15.82 -10.10
CA ASP A 10 -24.11 -15.07 -9.38
C ASP A 10 -23.60 -13.73 -8.80
N THR A 11 -22.29 -13.61 -8.54
CA THR A 11 -21.65 -12.38 -8.05
C THR A 11 -21.55 -11.29 -9.10
N ASP A 12 -21.52 -11.64 -10.39
CA ASP A 12 -21.35 -10.69 -11.49
C ASP A 12 -22.49 -9.67 -11.59
N PHE A 13 -23.67 -10.02 -11.06
CA PHE A 13 -24.86 -9.16 -11.07
C PHE A 13 -25.06 -8.41 -9.74
N LEU A 14 -24.19 -8.64 -8.76
CA LEU A 14 -24.19 -7.90 -7.51
C LEU A 14 -23.44 -6.57 -7.71
N ASP A 15 -23.69 -5.65 -6.80
CA ASP A 15 -22.94 -4.41 -6.59
C ASP A 15 -22.36 -4.55 -5.17
N ILE A 16 -21.07 -4.88 -5.07
CA ILE A 16 -20.42 -5.23 -3.79
C ILE A 16 -19.95 -3.97 -3.05
N ASP A 17 -19.47 -2.96 -3.77
CA ASP A 17 -18.90 -1.75 -3.20
C ASP A 17 -19.91 -0.58 -3.11
N ASN A 18 -21.09 -0.75 -3.72
CA ASN A 18 -22.22 0.20 -3.80
C ASN A 18 -21.90 1.47 -4.58
N ASP A 19 -21.16 1.37 -5.69
CA ASP A 19 -20.84 2.49 -6.59
C ASP A 19 -21.87 2.71 -7.73
N GLU A 20 -22.96 1.93 -7.73
CA GLU A 20 -24.04 1.90 -8.75
C GLU A 20 -23.69 1.14 -10.05
N LEU A 21 -22.52 0.48 -10.11
CA LEU A 21 -22.16 -0.48 -11.14
C LEU A 21 -22.33 -1.91 -10.63
N ALA A 22 -22.64 -2.82 -11.55
CA ALA A 22 -22.61 -4.25 -11.24
C ALA A 22 -21.22 -4.79 -11.56
N ASN A 23 -20.76 -5.79 -10.82
CA ASN A 23 -19.43 -6.38 -10.95
C ASN A 23 -19.01 -6.70 -12.40
N TRP A 24 -19.92 -7.18 -13.25
CA TRP A 24 -19.58 -7.46 -14.66
C TRP A 24 -19.21 -6.22 -15.51
N GLN A 25 -19.56 -5.01 -15.06
CA GLN A 25 -19.21 -3.71 -15.67
C GLN A 25 -18.18 -2.93 -14.86
N ASP A 26 -18.03 -3.26 -13.58
CA ASP A 26 -17.10 -2.62 -12.67
C ASP A 26 -15.68 -3.17 -12.90
N PRO A 27 -14.66 -2.31 -13.06
CA PRO A 27 -13.27 -2.75 -13.10
C PRO A 27 -12.61 -2.97 -11.72
N ASP A 28 -13.28 -2.62 -10.61
CA ASP A 28 -12.81 -2.75 -9.22
C ASP A 28 -13.98 -3.20 -8.32
N ASP A 29 -14.32 -4.48 -8.41
CA ASP A 29 -15.53 -5.11 -7.85
C ASP A 29 -15.75 -4.85 -6.34
N ASP A 30 -14.71 -4.60 -5.54
CA ASP A 30 -14.82 -4.34 -4.09
C ASP A 30 -14.42 -2.92 -3.66
N GLY A 31 -14.04 -2.09 -4.63
CA GLY A 31 -13.72 -0.68 -4.48
C GLY A 31 -12.55 -0.42 -3.52
N ASP A 32 -11.57 -1.32 -3.42
CA ASP A 32 -10.38 -1.13 -2.58
C ASP A 32 -9.27 -0.31 -3.27
N GLY A 33 -9.45 -0.02 -4.56
CA GLY A 33 -8.55 0.77 -5.39
C GLY A 33 -7.54 -0.07 -6.17
N VAL A 34 -7.64 -1.40 -6.14
CA VAL A 34 -6.87 -2.34 -6.96
C VAL A 34 -7.80 -2.96 -8.01
N LEU A 35 -7.48 -2.79 -9.29
CA LEU A 35 -8.28 -3.38 -10.37
C LEU A 35 -8.34 -4.92 -10.27
N ASP A 36 -9.48 -5.52 -10.60
CA ASP A 36 -9.69 -6.98 -10.52
C ASP A 36 -8.65 -7.81 -11.27
N VAL A 37 -8.08 -7.24 -12.35
CA VAL A 37 -7.03 -7.88 -13.15
C VAL A 37 -5.71 -8.06 -12.42
N ASP A 38 -5.44 -7.17 -11.45
CA ASP A 38 -4.24 -7.14 -10.63
C ASP A 38 -4.50 -7.61 -9.20
N ASP A 39 -5.77 -7.65 -8.78
CA ASP A 39 -6.18 -8.15 -7.48
C ASP A 39 -6.32 -9.68 -7.46
N LYS A 40 -5.83 -10.26 -6.37
CA LYS A 40 -5.95 -11.69 -6.08
C LYS A 40 -7.26 -12.01 -5.38
N TRP A 41 -7.95 -11.03 -4.79
CA TRP A 41 -9.23 -11.22 -4.09
C TRP A 41 -10.30 -10.19 -4.47
N PRO A 42 -10.80 -10.17 -5.73
CA PRO A 42 -11.62 -9.07 -6.28
C PRO A 42 -12.95 -8.77 -5.56
N LEU A 43 -13.35 -9.59 -4.59
CA LEU A 43 -14.63 -9.46 -3.87
C LEU A 43 -14.40 -9.17 -2.37
N ASP A 44 -13.16 -8.96 -1.91
CA ASP A 44 -12.79 -8.79 -0.51
C ASP A 44 -11.91 -7.55 -0.31
N LYS A 45 -12.57 -6.41 -0.12
CA LYS A 45 -12.00 -5.08 0.15
C LYS A 45 -10.95 -5.06 1.27
N HIS A 46 -10.96 -6.03 2.17
CA HIS A 46 -10.01 -6.09 3.28
C HIS A 46 -8.68 -6.72 2.89
N ARG A 47 -8.53 -7.23 1.66
CA ARG A 47 -7.34 -7.94 1.20
C ARG A 47 -6.82 -7.49 -0.18
N PRO A 48 -6.53 -6.18 -0.39
CA PRO A 48 -5.99 -5.66 -1.65
C PRO A 48 -4.65 -6.28 -2.07
N PHE A 49 -3.87 -6.78 -1.09
CA PHE A 49 -2.50 -7.22 -1.34
C PHE A 49 -2.18 -8.56 -0.71
N PRO A 50 -1.31 -9.38 -1.34
CA PRO A 50 -0.88 -10.64 -0.76
C PRO A 50 -0.06 -10.43 0.52
N PRO A 51 -0.04 -11.41 1.45
CA PRO A 51 0.70 -11.33 2.72
C PRO A 51 2.17 -10.90 2.60
N SER A 52 2.81 -11.19 1.46
CA SER A 52 4.18 -10.78 1.14
C SER A 52 4.36 -9.26 1.07
N VAL A 53 3.38 -8.52 0.53
CA VAL A 53 3.45 -7.05 0.41
C VAL A 53 3.48 -6.41 1.80
N TYR A 54 2.63 -6.89 2.72
CA TYR A 54 2.64 -6.42 4.12
C TYR A 54 3.98 -6.70 4.81
N ALA A 55 4.59 -7.87 4.58
CA ALA A 55 5.89 -8.18 5.14
C ALA A 55 6.99 -7.21 4.64
N VAL A 56 7.02 -6.93 3.34
CA VAL A 56 7.96 -5.96 2.75
C VAL A 56 7.71 -4.54 3.26
N ALA A 57 6.45 -4.12 3.41
CA ALA A 57 6.08 -2.82 3.96
C ALA A 57 6.52 -2.66 5.42
N ILE A 58 6.34 -3.69 6.26
CA ILE A 58 6.80 -3.66 7.65
C ILE A 58 8.34 -3.56 7.71
N LEU A 59 9.04 -4.35 6.87
CA LEU A 59 10.50 -4.30 6.79
C LEU A 59 11.00 -2.91 6.32
N SER A 60 10.32 -2.29 5.36
CA SER A 60 10.67 -0.95 4.88
C SER A 60 10.42 0.13 5.93
N MET A 61 9.32 0.04 6.68
CA MET A 61 9.02 0.94 7.80
C MET A 61 10.05 0.82 8.93
N ILE A 62 10.47 -0.39 9.28
CA ILE A 62 11.56 -0.62 10.25
C ILE A 62 12.86 0.00 9.73
N PHE A 63 13.22 -0.25 8.47
CA PHE A 63 14.42 0.29 7.85
C PHE A 63 14.42 1.83 7.85
N LEU A 64 13.32 2.45 7.44
CA LEU A 64 13.18 3.90 7.39
C LEU A 64 13.20 4.50 8.81
N GLY A 65 12.64 3.80 9.81
CA GLY A 65 12.74 4.16 11.21
C GLY A 65 14.18 4.19 11.72
N LEU A 66 14.96 3.12 11.45
CA LEU A 66 16.38 3.05 11.80
C LEU A 66 17.20 4.14 11.09
N MET A 67 16.93 4.38 9.80
CA MET A 67 17.59 5.44 9.03
C MET A 67 17.25 6.84 9.56
N SER A 68 15.99 7.07 9.95
CA SER A 68 15.54 8.32 10.56
C SER A 68 16.24 8.57 11.90
N MET A 69 16.34 7.54 12.76
CA MET A 69 17.08 7.63 14.02
C MET A 69 18.56 7.94 13.78
N ARG A 70 19.19 7.27 12.81
CA ARG A 70 20.59 7.53 12.43
C ARG A 70 20.78 8.97 11.94
N LEU A 71 19.86 9.49 11.14
CA LEU A 71 19.90 10.87 10.64
C LEU A 71 19.77 11.90 11.77
N ILE A 72 18.83 11.69 12.71
CA ILE A 72 18.66 12.57 13.88
C ILE A 72 19.93 12.60 14.72
N ASN A 73 20.54 11.43 14.98
CA ASN A 73 21.79 11.36 15.73
C ASN A 73 22.94 12.08 15.01
N TRP A 74 23.02 11.96 13.68
CA TRP A 74 23.99 12.72 12.90
C TRP A 74 23.78 14.24 13.01
N GLN A 75 22.54 14.73 12.92
CA GLN A 75 22.23 16.15 13.09
C GLN A 75 22.63 16.66 14.49
N LYS A 76 22.39 15.87 15.55
CA LYS A 76 22.81 16.19 16.92
C LYS A 76 24.32 16.39 17.01
N THR A 77 25.12 15.52 16.38
CA THR A 77 26.58 15.66 16.39
C THR A 77 27.08 16.92 15.66
N LYS A 78 26.43 17.32 14.57
CA LYS A 78 26.75 18.56 13.87
C LYS A 78 26.43 19.78 14.73
N LEU A 79 25.25 19.81 15.35
CA LEU A 79 24.84 20.90 16.24
C LEU A 79 25.79 21.06 17.43
N ALA A 80 26.24 19.95 18.02
CA ALA A 80 27.22 19.97 19.11
C ALA A 80 28.55 20.62 18.66
N LYS A 81 29.06 20.26 17.47
CA LYS A 81 30.28 20.87 16.91
C LYS A 81 30.13 22.36 16.64
N PHE A 82 28.99 22.80 16.11
CA PHE A 82 28.71 24.24 15.89
C PHE A 82 28.58 25.00 17.21
N ARG A 83 27.86 24.45 18.20
CA ARG A 83 27.76 25.05 19.54
C ARG A 83 29.13 25.15 20.23
N SER A 84 29.95 24.11 20.14
CA SER A 84 31.32 24.12 20.70
C SER A 84 32.22 25.18 20.04
N LYS A 85 32.14 25.37 18.71
CA LYS A 85 32.91 26.41 18.02
C LYS A 85 32.53 27.83 18.46
N ARG A 86 31.24 28.10 18.74
CA ARG A 86 30.80 29.42 19.23
C ARG A 86 31.34 29.75 20.61
N ILE A 87 31.33 28.79 21.53
CA ILE A 87 31.83 28.99 22.91
C ILE A 87 33.31 29.38 22.95
N ARG A 88 34.11 29.01 21.94
CA ARG A 88 35.54 29.32 21.88
C ARG A 88 35.84 30.76 21.39
N LEU A 89 34.85 31.46 20.84
CA LEU A 89 35.04 32.78 20.20
C LEU A 89 34.59 33.95 21.09
N GLU A 90 34.00 33.67 22.25
CA GLU A 90 33.69 34.62 23.32
C GLU A 90 34.77 34.56 24.41
#